data_AF-A0A314UT16-F1
#
_entry.id   AF-A0A314UT16-F1
#
_cell.length_a   1.000
_cell.length_b   1.000
_cell.length_c   1.000
_cell.angle_alpha   90.00
_cell.angle_beta   90.00
_cell.angle_gamma   90.00
#
_symmetry.space_group_name_H-M   'P 1'
#
loop_
_entity.id
_entity.type
_entity.pdbx_description
1 polymer ?
#
loop_
_entity_poly.entity_id
_entity_poly.type
_entity_poly.pdbx_seq_one_letter_code
_entity_poly.pdbx_strand_id
1 'polypeptide(L)'
;MSNKNENHQTVPLSVLLKRELANEKIERPEIVHGQASQSKKGEDFTLVKTECQRVVGDGVSTYSVFGLFDGHNGSAADFTQRRIF
;
A
#
# COMPACT_ATOMS: atom_id res chain seq x y z
N MET A 1 -33.64 7.88 -31.96
CA MET A 1 -33.00 8.00 -30.62
C MET A 1 -32.01 6.85 -30.50
N SER A 2 -30.70 7.13 -30.45
CA SER A 2 -29.67 6.10 -30.34
C SER A 2 -29.37 5.85 -28.86
N ASN A 3 -29.64 4.63 -28.38
CA ASN A 3 -29.32 4.21 -27.02
C ASN A 3 -27.80 4.08 -26.87
N LYS A 4 -27.14 5.17 -26.45
CA LYS A 4 -25.77 5.14 -25.93
C LYS A 4 -25.76 4.54 -24.51
N ASN A 5 -26.06 3.25 -24.41
CA ASN A 5 -25.54 2.46 -23.30
C ASN A 5 -24.13 2.02 -23.71
N GLU A 6 -23.21 2.99 -23.67
CA GLU A 6 -21.79 2.67 -23.70
C GLU A 6 -21.50 1.89 -22.42
N ASN A 7 -21.41 0.57 -22.54
CA ASN A 7 -20.90 -0.31 -21.50
C ASN A 7 -19.53 0.22 -21.06
N HIS A 8 -19.50 1.03 -20.01
CA HIS A 8 -18.28 1.37 -19.31
C HIS A 8 -17.73 0.04 -18.77
N GLN A 9 -16.87 -0.61 -19.55
CA GLN A 9 -16.19 -1.81 -19.12
C GLN A 9 -15.26 -1.40 -17.99
N THR A 10 -15.72 -1.58 -16.76
CA THR A 10 -14.91 -1.38 -15.57
C THR A 10 -13.81 -2.44 -15.57
N VAL A 11 -12.58 -2.02 -15.77
CA VAL A 11 -11.41 -2.90 -15.65
C VAL A 11 -10.96 -2.87 -14.19
N PRO A 12 -10.84 -4.02 -13.50
CA PRO A 12 -10.33 -4.05 -12.13
C PRO A 12 -8.92 -3.46 -12.07
N LEU A 13 -8.64 -2.68 -11.02
CA LEU A 13 -7.31 -2.09 -10.79
C LEU A 13 -6.20 -3.15 -10.80
N SER A 14 -6.48 -4.35 -10.29
CA SER A 14 -5.55 -5.48 -10.29
C SER A 14 -5.13 -5.93 -11.70
N VAL A 15 -6.00 -5.76 -12.71
CA VAL A 15 -5.67 -6.06 -14.12
C VAL A 15 -4.76 -4.97 -14.70
N LEU A 16 -4.99 -3.71 -14.35
CA LEU A 16 -4.14 -2.60 -14.80
C LEU A 16 -2.72 -2.72 -14.21
N LEU A 17 -2.61 -2.99 -12.90
CA LEU A 17 -1.33 -3.19 -12.21
C LEU A 17 -0.55 -4.39 -12.78
N LYS A 18 -1.23 -5.49 -13.14
CA LYS A 18 -0.58 -6.64 -13.79
C LYS A 18 -0.02 -6.31 -15.18
N ARG A 19 -0.71 -5.47 -15.95
CA ARG A 19 -0.24 -5.04 -17.29
C ARG A 19 0.99 -4.14 -17.18
N GLU A 20 0.99 -3.23 -16.21
CA GLU A 20 2.13 -2.36 -15.92
C GLU A 20 3.37 -3.19 -15.52
N LEU A 21 3.20 -4.12 -14.57
CA LEU A 21 4.28 -5.04 -14.14
C LEU A 21 4.85 -5.85 -15.31
N ALA A 22 3.98 -6.38 -16.20
CA ALA A 22 4.41 -7.15 -17.36
C ALA A 22 5.18 -6.30 -18.39
N ASN A 23 4.83 -5.01 -18.54
CA ASN A 23 5.49 -4.10 -19.46
C ASN A 23 6.90 -3.71 -19.00
N GLU A 24 7.14 -3.65 -17.69
CA GLU A 24 8.46 -3.28 -17.15
C GLU A 24 9.47 -4.45 -17.19
N LYS A 25 9.04 -5.68 -17.49
CA LYS A 25 9.86 -6.92 -17.43
C LYS A 25 10.54 -7.14 -16.07
N ILE A 26 10.03 -6.53 -15.01
CA ILE A 26 10.54 -6.69 -13.66
C ILE A 26 9.80 -7.89 -13.04
N GLU A 27 10.40 -9.08 -13.11
CA GLU A 27 9.77 -10.30 -12.56
C GLU A 27 9.59 -10.22 -11.05
N ARG A 28 10.54 -9.61 -10.33
CA ARG A 28 10.53 -9.43 -8.86
C ARG A 28 11.44 -8.27 -8.47
N PRO A 29 10.91 -7.06 -8.23
CA PRO A 29 11.73 -5.98 -7.69
C PRO A 29 12.19 -6.38 -6.29
N GLU A 30 13.50 -6.38 -6.04
CA GLU A 30 14.02 -6.42 -4.67
C GLU A 30 13.71 -5.09 -3.99
N ILE A 31 12.83 -5.13 -2.99
CA ILE A 31 12.45 -3.92 -2.24
C ILE A 31 13.47 -3.72 -1.12
N VAL A 32 14.33 -2.70 -1.27
CA VAL A 32 15.19 -2.19 -0.20
C VAL A 32 14.52 -0.97 0.40
N HIS A 33 14.46 -0.89 1.73
CA HIS A 33 13.82 0.23 2.43
C HIS A 33 14.69 0.82 3.54
N GLY A 34 14.47 2.10 3.82
CA GLY A 34 15.05 2.81 4.95
C GLY A 34 14.05 3.84 5.48
N GLN A 35 14.29 4.34 6.69
CA GLN A 35 13.41 5.33 7.31
C GLN A 35 14.28 6.39 7.99
N ALA A 36 13.88 7.64 7.83
CA ALA A 36 14.40 8.78 8.55
C ALA A 36 13.21 9.61 9.03
N SER A 37 13.29 10.10 10.26
CA SER A 37 12.27 10.97 10.86
C SER A 37 12.95 12.05 11.66
N GLN A 38 12.44 13.27 11.53
CA GLN A 38 12.79 14.40 12.37
C GLN A 38 11.49 15.09 12.80
N SER A 39 10.85 14.57 13.84
CA SER A 39 9.64 15.19 14.37
C SER A 39 9.96 16.11 15.54
N LYS A 40 9.39 17.32 15.53
CA LYS A 40 9.55 18.30 16.62
C LYS A 40 8.68 17.97 17.83
N LYS A 41 7.52 17.35 17.61
CA LYS A 41 6.52 17.02 18.64
C LYS A 41 6.24 15.52 18.78
N GLY A 42 6.79 14.69 17.90
CA GLY A 42 6.55 13.24 17.92
C GLY A 42 5.14 12.86 17.49
N GLU A 43 4.54 13.68 16.62
CA GLU A 43 3.19 13.47 16.10
C GLU A 43 3.21 12.72 14.75
N ASP A 44 4.38 12.64 14.10
CA ASP A 44 4.57 11.92 12.85
C ASP A 44 5.00 10.48 13.10
N PHE A 45 4.33 9.53 12.44
CA PHE A 45 4.62 8.11 12.58
C PHE A 45 4.89 7.47 11.22
N THR A 46 5.72 6.45 11.22
CA THR A 46 6.02 5.65 10.04
C THR A 46 5.73 4.19 10.34
N LEU A 47 5.04 3.52 9.43
CA LEU A 47 4.82 2.08 9.45
C LEU A 47 5.70 1.45 8.37
N VAL A 48 6.59 0.55 8.80
CA VAL A 48 7.34 -0.33 7.90
C VAL A 48 7.09 -1.76 8.37
N LYS A 49 6.34 -2.52 7.57
CA LYS A 49 6.06 -3.93 7.87
C LYS A 49 6.26 -4.75 6.61
N THR A 50 7.28 -5.59 6.61
CA THR A 50 7.57 -6.55 5.54
C THR A 50 7.00 -7.92 5.87
N GLU A 51 6.93 -8.80 4.88
CA GLU A 51 6.49 -10.19 5.03
C GLU A 51 5.08 -10.37 5.64
N CYS A 52 4.16 -9.45 5.36
CA CYS A 52 2.76 -9.59 5.77
C CYS A 52 2.15 -10.77 5.01
N GLN A 53 1.53 -11.71 5.70
CA GLN A 53 0.89 -12.87 5.07
C GLN A 53 -0.46 -12.46 4.48
N ARG A 54 -0.68 -12.75 3.19
CA ARG A 54 -1.99 -12.54 2.54
C ARG A 54 -3.06 -13.48 3.10
N VAL A 55 -2.66 -14.71 3.41
CA VAL A 55 -3.47 -15.73 4.06
C VAL A 55 -2.72 -16.20 5.29
N VAL A 56 -3.40 -16.19 6.44
CA VAL A 56 -2.82 -16.60 7.72
C VAL A 56 -2.25 -18.01 7.61
N GLY A 57 -0.96 -18.16 7.91
CA GLY A 57 -0.26 -19.45 7.89
C GLY A 57 0.26 -19.92 6.52
N ASP A 58 -0.03 -19.22 5.42
CA ASP A 58 0.44 -19.60 4.08
C ASP A 58 1.94 -19.36 3.90
N GLY A 59 2.49 -18.25 4.42
CA GLY A 59 3.93 -17.92 4.39
C GLY A 59 4.56 -17.77 3.00
N VAL A 60 3.91 -18.25 1.93
CA VAL A 60 4.38 -18.25 0.54
C VAL A 60 3.97 -16.95 -0.17
N SER A 61 2.75 -16.47 0.06
CA SER A 61 2.25 -15.24 -0.54
C SER A 61 2.33 -14.07 0.45
N THR A 62 3.46 -13.36 0.46
CA THR A 62 3.64 -12.18 1.32
C THR A 62 3.45 -10.85 0.57
N TYR A 63 3.32 -9.78 1.34
CA TYR A 63 3.32 -8.40 0.85
C TYR A 63 3.97 -7.48 1.89
N SER A 64 4.44 -6.32 1.45
CA SER A 64 4.98 -5.29 2.33
C SER A 64 4.02 -4.11 2.43
N VAL A 65 3.94 -3.50 3.61
CA VAL A 65 3.15 -2.29 3.86
C VAL A 65 4.06 -1.20 4.39
N PHE A 66 3.98 -0.05 3.73
CA PHE A 66 4.68 1.17 4.09
C PHE A 66 3.63 2.28 4.28
N GLY A 67 3.72 3.04 5.36
CA GLY A 67 2.79 4.12 5.65
C GLY A 67 3.47 5.28 6.35
N LEU A 68 3.05 6.50 6.02
CA LEU A 68 3.46 7.73 6.69
C LEU A 68 2.21 8.41 7.25
N PHE A 69 2.23 8.73 8.54
CA PHE A 69 1.12 9.34 9.26
C PHE A 69 1.59 10.69 9.76
N ASP A 70 1.11 11.76 9.13
CA ASP A 70 1.34 13.15 9.55
C ASP A 70 0.31 13.49 10.63
N GLY A 71 0.76 13.47 11.88
CA GLY A 71 -0.11 13.76 13.01
C GLY A 71 -0.22 15.25 13.28
N HIS A 72 -1.42 15.69 13.62
CA HIS A 72 -1.69 17.04 14.03
C HIS A 72 -2.52 17.05 15.32
N ASN A 73 -2.22 17.99 16.21
CA ASN A 73 -2.96 18.21 17.46
C ASN A 73 -3.02 16.96 18.36
N GLY A 74 -1.89 16.25 18.50
CA GLY A 74 -1.77 15.06 19.34
C GLY A 74 -1.58 13.74 18.56
N SER A 75 -1.84 12.62 19.24
CA SER A 75 -1.36 11.29 18.84
C SER A 75 -2.37 10.45 18.04
N ALA A 76 -3.35 11.06 17.37
CA ALA A 76 -4.36 10.32 16.59
C ALA A 76 -3.72 9.49 15.45
N ALA A 77 -2.60 9.98 14.90
CA ALA A 77 -1.80 9.29 13.90
C ALA A 77 -1.20 7.97 14.44
N ASP A 78 -0.74 7.92 15.69
CA ASP A 78 -0.24 6.68 16.33
C ASP A 78 -1.34 5.62 16.40
N PHE A 79 -2.53 6.01 16.84
CA PHE A 79 -3.67 5.10 16.93
C PHE A 79 -4.08 4.57 15.56
N THR A 80 -4.04 5.42 14.54
CA THR A 80 -4.36 5.03 13.15
C THR A 80 -3.35 4.03 12.63
N GLN A 81 -2.05 4.31 12.79
CA GLN A 81 -0.97 3.39 12.42
C GLN A 81 -1.16 2.01 13.07
N ARG A 82 -1.45 1.97 14.38
CA ARG A 82 -1.57 0.72 15.14
C ARG A 82 -2.77 -0.15 14.75
N ARG A 83 -3.74 0.38 13.99
CA ARG A 83 -4.94 -0.37 13.56
C ARG A 83 -4.83 -1.01 12.18
N ILE A 84 -3.72 -0.78 11.47
CA ILE A 84 -3.54 -1.31 10.11
C ILE A 84 -3.26 -2.83 10.14
N PHE A 85 -3.03 -3.42 11.32
CA PHE A 85 -2.87 -4.87 11.52
C PHE A 85 -3.42 -5.33 12.87
#